data_AF-A0A946Q7M4-F1
#
_entry.id   AF-A0A946Q7M4-F1
#
_cell.length_a   1.000
_cell.length_b   1.000
_cell.length_c   1.000
_cell.angle_alpha   90.00
_cell.angle_beta   90.00
_cell.angle_gamma   90.00
#
_symmetry.space_group_name_H-M   'P 1'
#
loop_
_entity.id
_entity.type
_entity.pdbx_description
1 polymer ?
#
loop_
_entity_poly.entity_id
_entity_poly.type
_entity_poly.pdbx_seq_one_letter_code
_entity_poly.pdbx_strand_id
1 'polypeptide(L)'
;LVERTEALAAWCEGFLYGYGIAVANRKENPGETERELLQDLMEISRASFDGEESDEDEMDFIQIVEHIRMGALLLYEETHPALATPVNPQLH
;
A
#
# COMPACT_ATOMS: atom_id res chain seq x y z
N LEU A 1 -1.39 10.04 -18.20
CA LEU A 1 -1.91 8.96 -17.34
C LEU A 1 -1.43 7.56 -17.75
N VAL A 2 -1.48 7.15 -19.03
CA VAL A 2 -1.06 5.79 -19.49
C VAL A 2 0.24 5.29 -18.83
N GLU A 3 1.36 5.97 -19.07
CA GLU A 3 2.68 5.56 -18.53
C GLU A 3 2.72 5.53 -17.00
N ARG A 4 2.00 6.45 -16.34
CA ARG A 4 1.95 6.53 -14.88
C ARG A 4 1.10 5.42 -14.27
N THR A 5 -0.01 5.07 -14.90
CA THR A 5 -0.86 3.93 -14.50
C THR A 5 -0.10 2.63 -14.67
N GLU A 6 0.62 2.44 -15.79
CA GLU A 6 1.47 1.27 -16.02
C GLU A 6 2.61 1.20 -14.98
N ALA A 7 3.27 2.32 -14.69
CA ALA A 7 4.31 2.39 -13.67
C ALA A 7 3.77 2.06 -12.27
N LEU A 8 2.57 2.55 -11.92
CA LEU A 8 1.91 2.25 -10.66
C LEU A 8 1.53 0.78 -10.55
N ALA A 9 0.98 0.20 -11.63
CA ALA A 9 0.66 -1.22 -11.70
C ALA A 9 1.91 -2.09 -11.48
N ALA A 10 3.01 -1.78 -12.19
CA ALA A 10 4.29 -2.47 -12.02
C ALA A 10 4.88 -2.31 -10.61
N TRP A 11 4.71 -1.14 -9.99
CA TRP A 11 5.11 -0.92 -8.59
C TRP A 11 4.30 -1.81 -7.63
N CYS A 12 2.99 -1.93 -7.84
CA CYS A 12 2.13 -2.81 -7.03
C CYS A 12 2.53 -4.28 -7.17
N GLU A 13 2.84 -4.75 -8.38
CA GLU A 13 3.39 -6.11 -8.59
C GLU A 13 4.69 -6.33 -7.83
N GLY A 14 5.64 -5.38 -7.93
CA GLY A 14 6.91 -5.44 -7.24
C GLY A 14 6.76 -5.45 -5.72
N PHE A 15 5.86 -4.63 -5.19
CA PHE A 15 5.53 -4.59 -3.77
C PHE A 15 4.94 -5.92 -3.31
N LEU A 16 3.92 -6.45 -3.99
CA LEU A 16 3.29 -7.73 -3.67
C LEU A 16 4.30 -8.89 -3.68
N TYR A 17 5.19 -8.91 -4.68
CA TYR A 17 6.24 -9.92 -4.78
C TYR A 17 7.23 -9.84 -3.60
N GLY A 18 7.75 -8.64 -3.32
CA GLY A 18 8.68 -8.41 -2.22
C GLY A 18 8.04 -8.71 -0.85
N TYR A 19 6.79 -8.29 -0.67
CA TYR A 19 6.03 -8.54 0.55
C TYR A 19 5.81 -10.05 0.77
N GLY A 20 5.38 -10.77 -0.27
CA GLY A 20 5.20 -12.22 -0.21
C GLY A 20 6.46 -12.97 0.21
N ILE A 21 7.64 -12.53 -0.24
CA ILE A 21 8.93 -13.06 0.21
C ILE A 21 9.18 -12.73 1.68
N ALA A 22 8.95 -11.48 2.09
CA ALA A 22 9.18 -11.02 3.47
C ALA A 22 8.33 -11.79 4.50
N VAL A 23 7.09 -12.13 4.14
CA VAL A 23 6.15 -12.85 5.02
C VAL A 23 6.10 -14.35 4.79
N ALA A 24 6.93 -14.92 3.90
CA ALA A 24 6.85 -16.33 3.49
C ALA A 24 6.91 -17.33 4.65
N ASN A 25 7.60 -16.99 5.75
CA ASN A 25 7.73 -17.83 6.94
C ASN A 25 6.87 -17.35 8.13
N ARG A 26 5.98 -16.38 7.91
CA ARG A 26 5.12 -15.84 8.96
C ARG A 26 4.07 -16.89 9.36
N LYS A 27 3.95 -17.12 10.66
CA LYS A 27 2.96 -18.07 11.22
C LYS A 27 1.62 -17.42 11.54
N GLU A 28 1.62 -16.10 11.70
CA GLU A 28 0.45 -15.30 12.02
C GLU A 28 -0.33 -14.98 10.75
N ASN A 29 -1.65 -15.03 10.82
CA ASN A 29 -2.51 -14.62 9.73
C ASN A 29 -2.40 -13.11 9.48
N PRO A 30 -2.64 -12.65 8.24
CA PRO A 30 -2.73 -11.22 7.93
C PRO A 30 -3.83 -10.53 8.74
N GLY A 31 -3.50 -9.33 9.22
CA GLY A 31 -4.47 -8.41 9.82
C GLY A 31 -5.54 -8.01 8.81
N GLU A 32 -6.55 -7.26 9.24
CA GLU A 32 -7.59 -6.75 8.34
C GLU A 32 -7.00 -5.73 7.35
N THR A 33 -6.31 -4.71 7.86
CA THR A 33 -5.64 -3.67 7.07
C THR A 33 -4.62 -4.26 6.09
N GLU A 34 -3.84 -5.25 6.52
CA GLU A 34 -2.94 -5.97 5.61
C GLU A 34 -3.71 -6.67 4.48
N ARG A 35 -4.80 -7.37 4.77
CA ARG A 35 -5.59 -8.07 3.74
C ARG A 35 -6.20 -7.10 2.75
N GLU A 36 -6.78 -6.01 3.23
CA GLU A 36 -7.39 -4.96 2.39
C GLU A 36 -6.35 -4.35 1.45
N LEU A 37 -5.22 -3.90 1.99
CA LEU A 37 -4.16 -3.32 1.16
C LEU A 37 -3.62 -4.30 0.12
N LEU A 38 -3.38 -5.56 0.50
CA LEU A 38 -2.88 -6.56 -0.45
C LEU A 38 -3.90 -6.87 -1.55
N GLN A 39 -5.19 -6.80 -1.24
CA GLN A 39 -6.24 -6.96 -2.24
C GLN A 39 -6.28 -5.75 -3.18
N ASP A 40 -6.26 -4.53 -2.65
CA ASP A 40 -6.27 -3.30 -3.46
C ASP A 40 -5.06 -3.24 -4.39
N LEU A 41 -3.87 -3.55 -3.88
CA LEU A 41 -2.64 -3.62 -4.70
C LEU A 41 -2.74 -4.67 -5.80
N MET A 42 -3.46 -5.78 -5.57
CA MET A 42 -3.68 -6.83 -6.58
C MET A 42 -4.68 -6.40 -7.66
N GLU A 43 -5.64 -5.56 -7.31
CA GLU A 43 -6.58 -4.97 -8.28
C GLU A 43 -5.86 -3.91 -9.12
N ILE A 44 -5.09 -3.03 -8.48
CA ILE A 44 -4.35 -1.94 -9.13
C ILE A 44 -3.20 -2.47 -10.00
N SER A 45 -2.57 -3.59 -9.64
CA SER A 45 -1.54 -4.21 -10.47
C SER A 45 -2.04 -4.69 -11.84
N ARG A 46 -3.37 -4.81 -12.00
CA ARG A 46 -4.02 -5.19 -13.26
C ARG A 46 -4.63 -3.99 -13.99
N ALA A 47 -4.48 -2.79 -13.44
CA ALA A 47 -5.04 -1.58 -14.02
C ALA A 47 -4.30 -1.20 -15.31
N SER A 48 -5.08 -0.71 -16.28
CA SER A 48 -4.60 -0.11 -17.52
C SER A 48 -5.43 1.14 -17.81
N PHE A 49 -4.86 2.11 -18.50
CA PHE A 49 -5.55 3.34 -18.89
C PHE A 49 -5.61 3.43 -20.42
N ASP A 50 -6.81 3.51 -20.99
CA ASP A 50 -7.05 3.53 -22.45
C ASP A 50 -7.88 4.74 -22.93
N GLY A 51 -8.14 5.72 -22.05
CA GLY A 51 -8.97 6.89 -22.30
C GLY A 51 -8.20 8.16 -22.71
N GLU A 52 -8.96 9.22 -23.03
CA GLU A 52 -8.43 10.58 -23.11
C GLU A 52 -8.24 11.12 -21.68
N GLU A 53 -7.10 11.77 -21.43
CA GLU A 53 -6.78 12.29 -20.10
C GLU A 53 -7.65 13.51 -19.77
N SER A 54 -8.34 13.46 -18.63
CA SER A 54 -9.06 14.60 -18.05
C SER A 54 -8.50 15.02 -16.69
N ASP A 55 -8.86 16.23 -16.25
CA ASP A 55 -8.51 16.71 -14.90
C ASP A 55 -9.10 15.83 -13.79
N GLU A 56 -10.23 15.16 -14.05
CA GLU A 56 -10.86 14.21 -13.12
C GLU A 56 -10.03 12.94 -12.99
N ASP A 57 -9.57 12.37 -14.11
CA ASP A 57 -8.72 11.17 -14.10
C ASP A 57 -7.37 11.43 -13.40
N GLU A 58 -6.83 12.64 -13.52
CA GLU A 58 -5.61 13.03 -12.81
C GLU A 58 -5.84 13.10 -11.29
N MET A 59 -6.99 13.62 -10.86
CA MET A 59 -7.37 13.65 -9.46
C MET A 59 -7.54 12.23 -8.90
N ASP A 60 -8.22 11.36 -9.64
CA ASP A 60 -8.43 9.96 -9.27
C ASP A 60 -7.09 9.21 -9.15
N PHE A 61 -6.19 9.42 -10.11
CA PHE A 61 -4.84 8.86 -10.03
C PHE A 61 -4.10 9.30 -8.76
N ILE A 62 -4.16 10.58 -8.41
CA ILE A 62 -3.53 11.10 -7.18
C ILE A 62 -4.15 10.45 -5.93
N GLN A 63 -5.47 10.30 -5.89
CA GLN A 63 -6.15 9.65 -4.76
C GLN A 63 -5.71 8.19 -4.60
N ILE A 64 -5.60 7.44 -5.70
CA ILE A 64 -5.14 6.05 -5.68
C ILE A 64 -3.70 5.96 -5.15
N VAL A 65 -2.81 6.86 -5.62
CA VAL A 65 -1.43 6.91 -5.13
C VAL A 65 -1.38 7.18 -3.63
N GLU A 66 -2.19 8.11 -3.12
CA GLU A 66 -2.20 8.41 -1.69
C GLU A 66 -2.84 7.32 -0.84
N HIS A 67 -3.85 6.63 -1.36
CA HIS A 67 -4.39 5.42 -0.74
C HIS A 67 -3.30 4.36 -0.56
N ILE A 68 -2.55 4.05 -1.62
CA ILE A 68 -1.43 3.11 -1.57
C ILE A 68 -0.36 3.56 -0.59
N ARG A 69 0.02 4.85 -0.62
CA ARG A 69 1.07 5.40 0.25
C ARG A 69 0.68 5.28 1.72
N MET A 70 -0.55 5.62 2.06
CA MET A 70 -1.06 5.53 3.43
C MET A 70 -1.21 4.07 3.88
N GLY A 71 -1.74 3.20 3.03
CA GLY A 71 -1.83 1.77 3.30
C GLY A 71 -0.45 1.16 3.60
N ALA A 72 0.56 1.47 2.78
CA ALA A 72 1.93 0.97 3.00
C ALA A 72 2.53 1.45 4.33
N LEU A 73 2.27 2.70 4.73
CA LEU A 73 2.70 3.23 6.03
C LEU A 73 2.01 2.54 7.20
N LEU A 74 0.69 2.32 7.11
CA LEU A 74 -0.08 1.61 8.14
C LEU A 74 0.37 0.16 8.28
N LEU A 75 0.56 -0.54 7.14
CA LEU A 75 1.08 -1.90 7.14
C LEU A 75 2.46 -1.99 7.78
N TYR A 76 3.33 -1.00 7.53
CA TYR A 76 4.63 -0.93 8.18
C TYR A 76 4.53 -0.76 9.69
N GLU A 77 3.64 0.13 10.16
CA GLU A 77 3.39 0.37 11.60
C GLU A 77 2.86 -0.90 12.30
N GLU A 78 1.88 -1.59 11.69
CA GLU A 78 1.33 -2.84 12.24
C GLU A 78 2.37 -3.96 12.34
N THR A 79 3.28 -4.05 11.36
CA THR A 79 4.32 -5.09 11.32
C THR A 79 5.56 -4.74 12.15
N HIS A 80 5.73 -3.48 12.56
CA HIS A 80 6.88 -3.00 13.34
C HIS A 80 6.46 -2.19 14.59
N PRO A 81 5.74 -2.80 15.55
CA PRO A 81 5.13 -2.11 16.69
C PRO A 81 6.10 -1.46 17.68
N ALA A 82 7.42 -1.62 17.51
CA ALA A 82 8.43 -1.16 18.48
C ALA A 82 8.76 0.35 18.43
N LEU A 83 8.11 1.15 17.57
CA LEU A 83 8.27 2.62 17.54
C LEU A 83 7.34 3.38 18.50
N ALA A 84 6.39 2.69 19.15
CA ALA A 84 5.61 3.25 20.24
C ALA A 84 6.51 3.40 21.49
N THR A 85 7.17 4.56 21.61
CA THR A 85 7.90 4.96 22.81
C THR A 85 7.08 4.66 24.06
N PRO A 86 7.64 4.00 25.10
CA PRO A 86 6.94 3.87 26.37
C PRO A 86 6.69 5.27 26.91
N VAL A 87 5.42 5.69 26.99
CA VAL A 87 5.01 6.88 27.72
C VAL A 87 5.43 6.65 29.16
N ASN A 88 6.52 7.30 29.59
CA ASN A 88 6.97 7.26 30.97
C ASN A 88 5.94 8.01 31.83
N PRO A 89 5.18 7.35 32.72
CA PRO A 89 4.09 8.00 33.45
C PRO A 89 4.56 8.92 34.59
N GLN A 90 5.87 9.17 34.73
CA GLN A 90 6.40 9.96 35.84
C GLN A 90 6.92 11.31 35.36
N LEU A 91 6.01 12.27 35.19
CA LEU A 91 6.31 13.67 35.46
C LEU A 91 5.79 13.96 36.87
N HIS A 92 6.74 14.13 37.78
CA HIS A 92 6.53 14.47 39.18
C HIS A 92 6.57 15.99 39.38
#